data_AF-A0A2V6GVF8-F1
#
_entry.id   AF-A0A2V6GVF8-F1
#
_cell.length_a   1.000
_cell.length_b   1.000
_cell.length_c   1.000
_cell.angle_alpha   90.00
_cell.angle_beta   90.00
_cell.angle_gamma   90.00
#
_symmetry.space_group_name_H-M   'P 1'
#
loop_
_entity.id
_entity.type
_entity.pdbx_description
1 polymer ?
#
loop_
_entity_poly.entity_id
_entity_poly.type
_entity_poly.pdbx_seq_one_letter_code
_entity_poly.pdbx_strand_id
1 'polypeptide(L)'
;QVDASRQTTKISANVAGFLGTTRIALNDNLLKQCTLPEIRSVMAHEMGHYVLNHGVKLTLYFGIFFLVGFALTRSLFESAVRRWGDRWGVRGVADPAGLPLLALILSAFFFVLTPFSNTVTRATEREADTFGINTAREADGMAKVALKLGVYRKLDPGPLEEFIFFDHPSGRARIRMAMDWKAAHLPAGDVDPGGPATGTPTQP
;
A
#
# COMPACT_ATOMS: atom_id res chain seq x y z
N GLN A 1 12.49 15.77 3.21
CA GLN A 1 12.66 15.38 1.80
C GLN A 1 13.69 14.25 1.70
N VAL A 2 13.51 13.32 0.77
CA VAL A 2 14.45 12.22 0.46
C VAL A 2 14.79 12.29 -1.03
N ASP A 3 16.07 12.19 -1.39
CA ASP A 3 16.55 12.17 -2.78
C ASP A 3 16.41 10.76 -3.37
N ALA A 4 15.22 10.43 -3.88
CA ALA A 4 14.89 9.13 -4.46
C ALA A 4 15.07 9.09 -5.98
N SER A 5 15.10 10.25 -6.65
CA SER A 5 15.23 10.37 -8.12
C SER A 5 16.51 9.72 -8.67
N ARG A 6 17.55 9.56 -7.84
CA ARG A 6 18.79 8.85 -8.20
C ARG A 6 18.60 7.34 -8.40
N GLN A 7 17.53 6.75 -7.87
CA GLN A 7 17.29 5.30 -7.87
C GLN A 7 15.97 4.91 -8.52
N THR A 8 14.98 5.80 -8.55
CA THR A 8 13.65 5.52 -9.09
C THR A 8 12.96 6.80 -9.54
N THR A 9 12.01 6.68 -10.47
CA THR A 9 11.11 7.78 -10.86
C THR A 9 9.77 7.76 -10.11
N LYS A 10 9.55 6.76 -9.24
CA LYS A 10 8.30 6.57 -8.50
C LYS A 10 8.05 7.72 -7.52
N ILE A 11 6.77 8.11 -7.43
CA ILE A 11 6.26 9.07 -6.46
C ILE A 11 6.02 8.31 -5.17
N SER A 12 6.57 8.78 -4.06
CA SER A 12 6.33 8.18 -2.75
C SER A 12 6.49 9.21 -1.63
N ALA A 13 5.80 8.92 -0.54
CA ALA A 13 6.05 9.48 0.77
C ALA A 13 6.11 8.31 1.75
N ASN A 14 6.64 8.56 2.94
CA ASN A 14 6.56 7.60 4.02
C ASN A 14 6.49 8.30 5.36
N VAL A 15 5.69 7.76 6.26
CA VAL A 15 5.71 8.12 7.68
C VAL A 15 6.54 7.14 8.48
N ALA A 16 7.39 7.66 9.37
CA ALA A 16 8.17 6.88 10.32
C ALA A 16 8.19 7.58 11.68
N GLY A 17 8.17 6.80 12.77
CA GLY A 17 8.11 7.35 14.11
C GLY A 17 8.01 6.27 15.17
N PHE A 18 8.58 6.53 16.35
CA PHE A 18 8.53 5.63 17.50
C PHE A 18 8.40 6.45 18.78
N LEU A 19 7.58 6.00 19.74
CA LEU A 19 7.40 6.58 21.07
C LEU A 19 7.23 8.12 21.08
N GLY A 20 6.26 8.63 20.33
CA GLY A 20 5.92 10.07 20.34
C GLY A 20 6.71 10.92 19.35
N THR A 21 7.64 10.34 18.60
CA THR A 21 8.27 11.00 17.44
C THR A 21 7.56 10.62 16.15
N THR A 22 7.42 11.55 15.22
CA THR A 22 6.85 11.28 13.89
C THR A 22 7.50 12.18 12.85
N ARG A 23 7.94 11.55 11.77
CA ARG A 23 8.53 12.20 10.60
C ARG A 23 7.82 11.70 9.36
N ILE A 24 7.25 12.63 8.60
CA ILE A 24 6.79 12.36 7.24
C ILE A 24 7.89 12.79 6.29
N ALA A 25 8.34 11.86 5.47
CA ALA A 25 9.37 12.08 4.48
C ALA A 25 8.74 12.01 3.08
N LEU A 26 8.73 13.16 2.41
CA LEU A 26 8.35 13.26 1.00
C LEU A 26 9.57 13.00 0.11
N ASN A 27 9.44 12.13 -0.90
CA ASN A 27 10.51 11.97 -1.88
C ASN A 27 10.54 13.15 -2.87
N ASP A 28 11.69 13.40 -3.50
CA ASP A 28 11.87 14.53 -4.40
C ASP A 28 11.10 14.38 -5.73
N ASN A 29 10.87 13.15 -6.20
CA ASN A 29 9.99 12.89 -7.35
C ASN A 29 8.57 13.40 -7.12
N LEU A 30 8.02 13.19 -5.93
CA LEU A 30 6.70 13.68 -5.53
C LEU A 30 6.67 15.21 -5.61
N LEU A 31 7.68 15.88 -5.05
CA LEU A 31 7.74 17.35 -5.08
C LEU A 31 7.91 17.93 -6.49
N LYS A 32 8.60 17.21 -7.39
CA LYS A 32 8.84 17.64 -8.78
C LYS A 32 7.67 17.33 -9.72
N GLN A 33 6.98 16.22 -9.49
CA GLN A 33 5.98 15.69 -10.42
C GLN A 33 4.54 15.94 -9.98
N CYS A 34 4.31 16.36 -8.73
CA CYS A 34 2.97 16.60 -8.21
C CYS A 34 2.65 18.08 -8.00
N THR A 35 1.38 18.43 -8.23
CA THR A 35 0.84 19.75 -7.88
C THR A 35 0.58 19.86 -6.39
N LEU A 36 0.36 21.07 -5.86
CA LEU A 36 0.10 21.27 -4.42
C LEU A 36 -1.12 20.46 -3.92
N PRO A 37 -2.27 20.40 -4.62
CA PRO A 37 -3.39 19.52 -4.27
C PRO A 37 -3.01 18.03 -4.18
N GLU A 38 -2.20 17.55 -5.11
CA GLU A 38 -1.71 16.17 -5.15
C GLU A 38 -0.77 15.89 -3.97
N ILE A 39 0.15 16.82 -3.67
CA ILE A 39 1.06 16.72 -2.52
C ILE A 39 0.27 16.69 -1.21
N ARG A 40 -0.74 17.57 -1.05
CA ARG A 40 -1.62 17.59 0.13
C ARG A 40 -2.37 16.28 0.31
N SER A 41 -2.89 15.71 -0.77
CA SER A 41 -3.57 14.41 -0.73
C SER A 41 -2.63 13.29 -0.25
N VAL A 42 -1.41 13.21 -0.79
CA VAL A 42 -0.44 12.20 -0.34
C VAL A 42 -0.04 12.43 1.12
N MET A 43 0.25 13.67 1.51
CA MET A 43 0.58 14.01 2.90
C MET A 43 -0.52 13.60 3.87
N ALA A 44 -1.78 13.87 3.54
CA ALA A 44 -2.91 13.52 4.40
C ALA A 44 -3.09 11.99 4.51
N HIS A 45 -2.84 11.24 3.44
CA HIS A 45 -2.81 9.78 3.47
C HIS A 45 -1.70 9.25 4.41
N GLU A 46 -0.47 9.78 4.30
CA GLU A 46 0.64 9.41 5.19
C GLU A 46 0.34 9.76 6.66
N MET A 47 -0.30 10.90 6.91
CA MET A 47 -0.77 11.27 8.25
C MET A 47 -1.81 10.27 8.77
N GLY A 48 -2.66 9.73 7.90
CA GLY A 48 -3.63 8.68 8.24
C GLY A 48 -2.97 7.43 8.81
N HIS A 49 -1.87 6.96 8.21
CA HIS A 49 -1.11 5.83 8.76
C HIS A 49 -0.62 6.05 10.18
N TYR A 50 -0.22 7.28 10.49
CA TYR A 50 0.20 7.64 11.83
C TYR A 50 -0.98 7.74 12.81
N VAL A 51 -1.98 8.56 12.47
CA VAL A 51 -3.13 8.84 13.35
C VAL A 51 -3.93 7.58 13.66
N LEU A 52 -4.07 6.68 12.69
CA LEU A 52 -4.81 5.42 12.84
C LEU A 52 -3.94 4.27 13.37
N ASN A 53 -2.71 4.56 13.81
CA ASN A 53 -1.76 3.60 14.41
C ASN A 53 -1.50 2.37 13.53
N HIS A 54 -1.42 2.55 12.21
CA HIS A 54 -1.25 1.43 11.26
C HIS A 54 0.06 0.68 11.48
N GLY A 55 1.13 1.36 11.88
CA GLY A 55 2.40 0.69 12.24
C GLY A 55 2.21 -0.35 13.34
N VAL A 56 1.55 0.03 14.45
CA VAL A 56 1.30 -0.87 15.58
C VAL A 56 0.33 -1.99 15.17
N LYS A 57 -0.77 -1.67 14.48
CA LYS A 57 -1.73 -2.66 13.98
C LYS A 57 -1.03 -3.72 13.11
N LEU A 58 -0.23 -3.29 12.13
CA LEU A 58 0.50 -4.20 11.24
C LEU A 58 1.54 -5.04 11.98
N THR A 59 2.26 -4.46 12.95
CA THR A 59 3.19 -5.24 13.81
C THR A 59 2.45 -6.33 14.58
N LEU A 60 1.28 -6.06 15.15
CA LEU A 60 0.49 -7.05 15.88
C LEU A 60 -0.06 -8.13 14.94
N TYR A 61 -0.65 -7.75 13.80
CA TYR A 61 -1.20 -8.69 12.83
C TYR A 61 -0.12 -9.62 12.24
N PHE A 62 1.02 -9.06 11.84
CA PHE A 62 2.13 -9.88 11.35
C PHE A 62 2.79 -10.69 12.46
N GLY A 63 2.81 -10.20 13.70
CA GLY A 63 3.22 -10.98 14.86
C GLY A 63 2.39 -12.26 15.04
N ILE A 64 1.07 -12.17 14.87
CA ILE A 64 0.17 -13.33 14.90
C ILE A 64 0.49 -14.28 13.74
N PHE A 65 0.69 -13.77 12.53
CA PHE A 65 1.07 -14.61 11.38
C PHE A 65 2.40 -15.33 11.60
N PHE A 66 3.40 -14.66 12.16
CA PHE A 66 4.67 -15.30 12.49
C PHE A 66 4.51 -16.36 13.59
N LEU A 67 3.73 -16.09 14.64
CA LEU A 67 3.47 -17.08 15.70
C LEU A 67 2.84 -18.36 15.13
N VAL A 68 1.79 -18.20 14.30
CA VAL A 68 1.13 -19.32 13.61
C VAL A 68 2.10 -20.00 12.65
N GLY A 69 2.85 -19.23 11.87
CA GLY A 69 3.84 -19.72 10.94
C GLY A 69 4.89 -20.59 11.62
N PHE A 70 5.50 -20.12 12.71
CA PHE A 70 6.49 -20.90 13.47
C PHE A 70 5.88 -22.16 14.08
N ALA A 71 4.66 -22.10 14.62
CA ALA A 71 3.98 -23.28 15.14
C ALA A 71 3.74 -24.33 14.05
N LEU A 72 3.20 -23.92 12.89
CA LEU A 72 2.98 -24.80 11.75
C LEU A 72 4.29 -25.35 11.19
N THR A 73 5.31 -24.51 11.02
CA THR A 73 6.62 -24.92 10.53
C THR A 73 7.24 -25.98 11.43
N ARG A 74 7.19 -25.78 12.76
CA ARG A 74 7.66 -26.77 13.72
C ARG A 74 6.91 -28.09 13.56
N SER A 75 5.57 -28.06 13.58
CA SER A 75 4.75 -29.27 13.49
C SER A 75 4.96 -30.04 12.19
N LEU A 76 5.02 -29.33 11.05
CA LEU A 76 5.25 -29.92 9.73
C LEU A 76 6.66 -30.49 9.60
N PHE A 77 7.68 -29.76 10.07
CA PHE A 77 9.07 -30.20 10.03
C PHE A 77 9.26 -31.47 10.86
N GLU A 78 8.81 -31.47 12.11
CA GLU A 78 8.91 -32.64 12.98
C GLU A 78 8.15 -33.84 12.41
N SER A 79 6.96 -33.63 11.82
CA SER A 79 6.19 -34.70 11.18
C SER A 79 6.91 -35.29 9.98
N ALA A 80 7.49 -34.44 9.13
CA ALA A 80 8.22 -34.88 7.96
C ALA A 80 9.53 -35.61 8.33
N VAL A 81 10.29 -35.09 9.30
CA VAL A 81 11.51 -35.76 9.78
C VAL A 81 11.19 -37.09 10.46
N ARG A 82 10.12 -37.20 11.26
CA ARG A 82 9.70 -38.50 11.81
C ARG A 82 9.36 -39.54 10.74
N ARG A 83 8.85 -39.11 9.59
CA ARG A 83 8.39 -40.03 8.54
C ARG A 83 9.47 -40.37 7.50
N TRP A 84 10.36 -39.42 7.21
CA TRP A 84 11.32 -39.54 6.11
C TRP A 84 12.75 -39.15 6.49
N GLY A 85 12.98 -38.73 7.74
CA GLY A 85 14.28 -38.23 8.22
C GLY A 85 15.42 -39.21 8.00
N ASP A 86 15.23 -40.49 8.32
CA ASP A 86 16.24 -41.54 8.12
C ASP A 86 16.65 -41.67 6.64
N ARG A 87 15.69 -41.55 5.72
CA ARG A 87 15.95 -41.61 4.27
C ARG A 87 16.66 -40.36 3.76
N TRP A 88 16.37 -39.21 4.36
CA TRP A 88 16.95 -37.92 3.97
C TRP A 88 18.26 -37.59 4.70
N GLY A 89 18.66 -38.40 5.68
CA GLY A 89 19.80 -38.11 6.54
C GLY A 89 19.59 -36.90 7.46
N VAL A 90 18.33 -36.58 7.80
CA VAL A 90 17.98 -35.43 8.65
C VAL A 90 17.68 -35.93 10.06
N ARG A 91 18.54 -35.59 11.01
CA ARG A 91 18.42 -36.08 12.41
C ARG A 91 17.50 -35.23 13.29
N GLY A 92 17.26 -33.98 12.91
CA GLY A 92 16.43 -33.06 13.70
C GLY A 92 16.57 -31.61 13.26
N VAL A 93 15.95 -30.70 14.02
CA VAL A 93 15.89 -29.27 13.66
C VAL A 93 17.24 -28.55 13.73
N ALA A 94 18.16 -29.04 14.57
CA ALA A 94 19.52 -28.51 14.67
C ALA A 94 20.45 -29.04 13.56
N ASP A 95 19.97 -29.99 12.74
CA ASP A 95 20.76 -30.56 11.65
C ASP A 95 20.70 -29.65 10.41
N PRO A 96 21.83 -29.12 9.92
CA PRO A 96 21.85 -28.30 8.71
C PRO A 96 21.27 -29.01 7.48
N ALA A 97 21.28 -30.36 7.45
CA ALA A 97 20.63 -31.14 6.40
C ALA A 97 19.11 -30.88 6.31
N GLY A 98 18.48 -30.39 7.38
CA GLY A 98 17.06 -30.02 7.42
C GLY A 98 16.74 -28.65 6.80
N LEU A 99 17.74 -27.80 6.51
CA LEU A 99 17.51 -26.45 6.00
C LEU A 99 16.67 -26.40 4.71
N PRO A 100 16.87 -27.28 3.70
CA PRO A 100 16.04 -27.28 2.50
C PRO A 100 14.55 -27.58 2.80
N LEU A 101 14.28 -28.50 3.72
CA LEU A 101 12.92 -28.82 4.15
C LEU A 101 12.29 -27.64 4.89
N LEU A 102 13.04 -26.99 5.78
CA LEU A 102 12.59 -25.79 6.49
C LEU A 102 12.27 -24.65 5.51
N ALA A 103 13.15 -24.41 4.53
CA ALA A 103 12.96 -23.41 3.49
C ALA A 103 11.72 -23.72 2.64
N LEU A 104 11.50 -24.97 2.26
CA LEU A 104 10.32 -25.39 1.52
C LEU A 104 9.02 -25.14 2.30
N ILE A 105 8.97 -25.53 3.58
CA ILE A 105 7.79 -25.34 4.43
C ILE A 105 7.49 -23.86 4.61
N LEU A 106 8.51 -23.05 4.92
CA LEU A 106 8.36 -21.59 5.05
C LEU A 106 7.93 -20.95 3.74
N SER A 107 8.49 -21.38 2.60
CA SER A 107 8.12 -20.85 1.28
C SER A 107 6.66 -21.15 0.96
N ALA A 108 6.21 -22.38 1.21
CA ALA A 108 4.81 -22.77 1.03
C ALA A 108 3.89 -21.99 1.98
N PHE A 109 4.30 -21.80 3.23
CA PHE A 109 3.56 -21.00 4.20
C PHE A 109 3.40 -19.54 3.74
N PHE A 110 4.50 -18.86 3.37
CA PHE A 110 4.45 -17.46 2.91
C PHE A 110 3.68 -17.30 1.60
N PHE A 111 3.77 -18.28 0.70
CA PHE A 111 2.98 -18.31 -0.52
C PHE A 111 1.48 -18.32 -0.21
N VAL A 112 1.03 -19.21 0.68
CA VAL A 112 -0.38 -19.27 1.12
C VAL A 112 -0.79 -18.03 1.92
N LEU A 113 0.13 -17.46 2.70
CA LEU A 113 -0.13 -16.27 3.52
C LEU A 113 -0.31 -14.99 2.68
N THR A 114 0.27 -14.93 1.48
CA THR A 114 0.30 -13.73 0.63
C THR A 114 -1.05 -13.02 0.47
N PRO A 115 -2.17 -13.66 0.09
CA PRO A 115 -3.46 -12.97 -0.03
C PRO A 115 -3.98 -12.42 1.30
N PHE A 116 -3.65 -13.06 2.43
CA PHE A 116 -4.07 -12.61 3.77
C PHE A 116 -3.27 -11.39 4.21
N SER A 117 -1.94 -11.41 4.06
CA SER A 117 -1.10 -10.25 4.35
C SER A 117 -1.46 -9.07 3.45
N ASN A 118 -1.68 -9.30 2.16
CA ASN A 118 -2.13 -8.26 1.23
C ASN A 118 -3.51 -7.70 1.62
N THR A 119 -4.42 -8.53 2.12
CA THR A 119 -5.73 -8.06 2.60
C THR A 119 -5.60 -7.14 3.82
N VAL A 120 -4.77 -7.50 4.79
CA VAL A 120 -4.50 -6.68 5.98
C VAL A 120 -3.90 -5.33 5.57
N THR A 121 -2.89 -5.32 4.70
CA THR A 121 -2.30 -4.08 4.19
C THR A 121 -3.34 -3.24 3.45
N ARG A 122 -4.07 -3.80 2.49
CA ARG A 122 -5.13 -3.08 1.76
C ARG A 122 -6.21 -2.49 2.67
N ALA A 123 -6.53 -3.14 3.80
CA ALA A 123 -7.48 -2.59 4.76
C ALA A 123 -6.93 -1.29 5.39
N THR A 124 -5.68 -1.30 5.84
CA THR A 124 -5.03 -0.09 6.37
C THR A 124 -4.86 1.00 5.32
N GLU A 125 -4.60 0.65 4.07
CA GLU A 125 -4.56 1.61 2.96
C GLU A 125 -5.92 2.28 2.72
N ARG A 126 -7.02 1.53 2.76
CA ARG A 126 -8.38 2.10 2.62
C ARG A 126 -8.75 3.02 3.78
N GLU A 127 -8.34 2.65 5.00
CA GLU A 127 -8.48 3.49 6.18
C GLU A 127 -7.71 4.80 6.02
N ALA A 128 -6.45 4.74 5.56
CA ALA A 128 -5.61 5.91 5.33
C ALA A 128 -6.12 6.79 4.17
N ASP A 129 -6.62 6.18 3.10
CA ASP A 129 -7.29 6.85 1.98
C ASP A 129 -8.53 7.62 2.44
N THR A 130 -9.38 7.00 3.25
CA THR A 130 -10.57 7.62 3.82
C THR A 130 -10.21 8.77 4.75
N PHE A 131 -9.21 8.58 5.62
CA PHE A 131 -8.70 9.65 6.48
C PHE A 131 -8.14 10.81 5.65
N GLY A 132 -7.32 10.49 4.65
CA GLY A 132 -6.59 11.46 3.84
C GLY A 132 -7.53 12.36 3.03
N ILE A 133 -8.54 11.77 2.38
CA ILE A 133 -9.50 12.56 1.59
C ILE A 133 -10.38 13.46 2.46
N ASN A 134 -10.82 12.98 3.64
CA ASN A 134 -11.58 13.78 4.58
C ASN A 134 -10.76 14.94 5.17
N THR A 135 -9.45 14.73 5.35
CA THR A 135 -8.54 15.73 5.91
C THR A 135 -8.12 16.78 4.89
N ALA A 136 -7.66 16.36 3.72
CA ALA A 136 -7.15 17.26 2.69
C ALA A 136 -8.28 17.95 1.89
N ARG A 137 -9.42 17.26 1.71
CA ARG A 137 -10.50 17.65 0.78
C ARG A 137 -10.05 17.80 -0.68
N GLU A 138 -8.95 17.15 -1.04
CA GLU A 138 -8.34 17.22 -2.38
C GLU A 138 -8.69 15.98 -3.22
N ALA A 139 -9.98 15.76 -3.49
CA ALA A 139 -10.45 14.57 -4.23
C ALA A 139 -9.82 14.43 -5.62
N ASP A 140 -9.72 15.54 -6.36
CA ASP A 140 -9.06 15.54 -7.68
C ASP A 140 -7.55 15.33 -7.55
N GLY A 141 -6.93 15.84 -6.49
CA GLY A 141 -5.52 15.57 -6.17
C GLY A 141 -5.26 14.09 -5.96
N MET A 142 -6.11 13.43 -5.16
CA MET A 142 -6.04 11.99 -4.92
C MET A 142 -6.19 11.18 -6.21
N ALA A 143 -7.21 11.49 -7.02
CA ALA A 143 -7.45 10.80 -8.28
C ALA A 143 -6.28 10.96 -9.27
N LYS A 144 -5.72 12.16 -9.39
CA LYS A 144 -4.56 12.43 -10.24
C LYS A 144 -3.31 11.69 -9.76
N VAL A 145 -3.06 11.63 -8.45
CA VAL A 145 -1.97 10.81 -7.89
C VAL A 145 -2.18 9.35 -8.25
N ALA A 146 -3.37 8.79 -7.98
CA ALA A 146 -3.68 7.41 -8.31
C ALA A 146 -3.51 7.09 -9.81
N LEU A 147 -3.85 8.04 -10.69
CA LEU A 147 -3.61 7.93 -12.13
C LEU A 147 -2.11 7.94 -12.47
N LYS A 148 -1.30 8.80 -11.84
CA LYS A 148 0.16 8.84 -12.01
C LYS A 148 0.83 7.53 -11.58
N LEU A 149 0.30 6.86 -10.55
CA LEU A 149 0.79 5.53 -10.15
C LEU A 149 0.60 4.49 -11.27
N GLY A 150 -0.35 4.73 -12.18
CA GLY A 150 -0.65 3.90 -13.35
C GLY A 150 0.51 3.69 -14.32
N VAL A 151 1.52 4.56 -14.28
CA VAL A 151 2.74 4.43 -15.09
C VAL A 151 3.55 3.18 -14.73
N TYR A 152 3.46 2.72 -13.48
CA TYR A 152 4.25 1.58 -12.96
C TYR A 152 3.42 0.58 -12.15
N ARG A 153 2.10 0.71 -12.13
CA ARG A 153 1.15 -0.23 -11.52
C ARG A 153 -0.07 -0.36 -12.42
N LYS A 154 -0.60 -1.58 -12.55
CA LYS A 154 -1.85 -1.80 -13.29
C LYS A 154 -3.01 -1.12 -12.56
N LEU A 155 -3.67 -0.19 -13.25
CA LEU A 155 -4.78 0.59 -12.68
C LEU A 155 -6.04 -0.25 -12.46
N ASP A 156 -6.29 -1.19 -13.36
CA ASP A 156 -7.53 -1.95 -13.46
C ASP A 156 -7.27 -3.48 -13.40
N PRO A 157 -6.84 -4.03 -12.24
CA PRO A 157 -6.70 -5.48 -12.06
C PRO A 157 -8.05 -6.19 -11.89
N GLY A 158 -8.11 -7.47 -12.29
CA GLY A 158 -9.28 -8.30 -11.99
C GLY A 158 -9.41 -8.59 -10.49
N PRO A 159 -10.59 -9.02 -9.97
CA PRO A 159 -10.80 -9.23 -8.54
C PRO A 159 -9.82 -10.23 -7.90
N LEU A 160 -9.53 -11.34 -8.58
CA LEU A 160 -8.56 -12.34 -8.10
C LEU A 160 -7.12 -11.82 -8.14
N GLU A 161 -6.79 -11.07 -9.17
CA GLU A 161 -5.46 -10.45 -9.31
C GLU A 161 -5.23 -9.42 -8.20
N GLU A 162 -6.22 -8.57 -7.93
CA GLU A 162 -6.17 -7.61 -6.82
C GLU A 162 -6.10 -8.35 -5.48
N PHE A 163 -6.93 -9.38 -5.27
CA PHE A 163 -6.94 -10.14 -4.03
C PHE A 163 -5.59 -10.79 -3.72
N ILE A 164 -4.98 -11.45 -4.71
CA ILE A 164 -3.76 -12.24 -4.54
C ILE A 164 -2.51 -11.36 -4.55
N PHE A 165 -2.39 -10.43 -5.51
CA PHE A 165 -1.09 -9.79 -5.81
C PHE A 165 -0.97 -8.33 -5.38
N PHE A 166 -2.07 -7.66 -5.03
CA PHE A 166 -2.02 -6.22 -4.72
C PHE A 166 -2.00 -5.97 -3.22
N ASP A 167 -0.92 -5.40 -2.71
CA ASP A 167 -0.82 -4.92 -1.33
C ASP A 167 -1.59 -3.60 -1.09
N HIS A 168 -1.85 -2.82 -2.14
CA HIS A 168 -2.61 -1.56 -2.10
C HIS A 168 -3.90 -1.67 -2.94
N PRO A 169 -4.95 -0.90 -2.63
CA PRO A 169 -6.11 -0.77 -3.50
C PRO A 169 -5.70 -0.35 -4.91
N SER A 170 -6.36 -0.91 -5.91
CA SER A 170 -6.11 -0.55 -7.32
C SER A 170 -6.27 0.94 -7.57
N GLY A 171 -5.56 1.47 -8.56
CA GLY A 171 -5.67 2.88 -8.95
C GLY A 171 -7.13 3.25 -9.29
N ARG A 172 -7.84 2.36 -9.99
CA ARG A 172 -9.27 2.49 -10.26
C ARG A 172 -10.11 2.58 -8.97
N ALA A 173 -9.84 1.73 -7.97
CA ALA A 173 -10.58 1.77 -6.70
C ALA A 173 -10.36 3.10 -5.96
N ARG A 174 -9.12 3.61 -5.92
CA ARG A 174 -8.79 4.89 -5.29
C ARG A 174 -9.41 6.08 -6.03
N ILE A 175 -9.36 6.09 -7.37
CA ILE A 175 -10.01 7.11 -8.21
C ILE A 175 -11.51 7.10 -7.95
N ARG A 176 -12.14 5.91 -7.98
CA ARG A 176 -13.57 5.78 -7.72
C ARG A 176 -13.95 6.31 -6.33
N MET A 177 -13.22 5.89 -5.29
CA MET A 177 -13.45 6.40 -3.93
C MET A 177 -13.36 7.93 -3.87
N ALA A 178 -12.37 8.52 -4.55
CA ALA A 178 -12.21 9.96 -4.57
C ALA A 178 -13.37 10.69 -5.29
N MET A 179 -13.83 10.16 -6.43
CA MET A 179 -14.94 10.74 -7.18
C MET A 179 -16.28 10.56 -6.46
N ASP A 180 -16.52 9.40 -5.85
CA ASP A 180 -17.70 9.13 -5.04
C ASP A 180 -17.75 10.08 -3.83
N TRP A 181 -16.60 10.29 -3.16
CA TRP A 181 -16.49 11.27 -2.08
C TRP A 181 -16.78 12.69 -2.58
N LYS A 182 -16.21 13.08 -3.73
CA LYS A 182 -16.41 14.41 -4.34
C LYS A 182 -17.88 14.67 -4.61
N ALA A 183 -18.58 13.72 -5.22
CA ALA A 183 -20.00 13.81 -5.52
C ALA A 183 -20.87 13.96 -4.26
N ALA A 184 -20.45 13.35 -3.14
CA ALA A 184 -21.18 13.42 -1.88
C ALA A 184 -20.87 14.68 -1.03
N HIS A 185 -19.71 15.31 -1.20
CA HIS A 185 -19.21 16.33 -0.25
C HIS A 185 -18.93 17.71 -0.85
N LEU A 186 -18.80 17.83 -2.18
CA LEU A 186 -18.68 19.13 -2.82
C LEU A 186 -20.04 19.54 -3.38
N PRO A 187 -20.49 20.80 -3.17
CA PRO A 187 -21.67 21.30 -3.84
C PRO A 187 -21.50 21.12 -5.35
N ALA A 188 -22.58 20.73 -6.03
CA ALA A 188 -22.63 20.66 -7.49
C ALA A 188 -22.54 22.10 -8.04
N GLY A 189 -21.34 22.66 -8.10
CA GLY A 189 -21.14 24.06 -8.44
C GLY A 189 -19.75 24.55 -8.05
N ASP A 190 -18.75 24.11 -8.81
CA ASP A 190 -17.53 24.86 -9.20
C ASP A 190 -16.84 24.09 -10.35
N VAL A 191 -17.65 23.51 -11.24
CA VAL A 191 -17.16 23.14 -12.57
C VAL A 191 -17.26 24.44 -13.35
N ASP A 192 -16.17 25.21 -13.45
CA ASP A 192 -16.06 26.30 -14.42
C ASP A 192 -16.34 25.69 -15.80
N PRO A 193 -17.51 25.93 -16.41
CA PRO A 193 -17.84 25.34 -17.69
C PRO A 193 -17.29 26.26 -18.75
N GLY A 194 -15.96 26.48 -18.76
CA GLY A 194 -15.25 27.32 -19.71
C GLY A 194 -16.04 28.56 -20.13
N GLY A 195 -15.99 29.62 -19.32
CA GLY A 195 -16.56 30.91 -19.71
C GLY A 195 -16.21 31.27 -21.15
N PRO A 196 -17.17 31.81 -21.95
CA PRO A 196 -16.96 32.03 -23.37
C PRO A 196 -15.74 32.93 -23.55
N ALA A 197 -14.85 32.55 -24.48
CA ALA A 197 -13.76 33.40 -24.92
C ALA A 197 -14.36 34.72 -25.44
N THR A 198 -14.41 35.75 -24.58
CA THR A 198 -14.73 37.11 -24.99
C THR A 198 -13.52 37.64 -25.75
N GLY A 199 -13.41 37.22 -27.00
CA GLY A 199 -12.62 37.92 -27.99
C GLY A 199 -13.23 39.30 -28.17
N THR A 200 -12.52 40.33 -27.75
CA THR A 200 -12.85 41.71 -28.11
C THR A 200 -12.43 41.91 -29.57
N PRO A 201 -13.34 42.19 -30.51
CA PRO A 201 -12.95 42.71 -31.80
C PRO A 201 -12.62 44.19 -31.60
N THR A 202 -11.34 44.53 -31.65
CA THR A 202 -10.93 45.93 -31.90
C THR A 202 -11.33 46.30 -33.33
N GLN A 203 -12.11 47.37 -33.48
CA GLN A 203 -12.24 48.27 -34.65
C GLN A 203 -13.13 49.45 -34.22
N PRO A 204 -13.02 50.65 -34.82
CA PRO A 204 -12.64 50.95 -36.21
C PRO A 204 -11.17 51.32 -36.43
#